data_AF-A0A7C1D6A6-F1
#
_entry.id   AF-A0A7C1D6A6-F1
#
_cell.length_a   1.000
_cell.length_b   1.000
_cell.length_c   1.000
_cell.angle_alpha   90.00
_cell.angle_beta   90.00
_cell.angle_gamma   90.00
#
_symmetry.space_group_name_H-M   'P 1'
#
loop_
_entity.id
_entity.type
_entity.pdbx_description
1 polymer ?
#
loop_
_entity_poly.entity_id
_entity_poly.type
_entity_poly.pdbx_seq_one_letter_code
_entity_poly.pdbx_strand_id
1 'polypeptide(L)'
;MINTVYFKQAELLLRIIPLIDKEAVFALKGGTAINFFVRDLPRISVDIDLVYLPIGERDVSLREITSSLIRISRGIESNIPGTKVMSRKIRGSDFLSGLFVQGQEALVKIEPNLVIRGSVYSPARRVISSKAGDLFEISVECQLLSENELYAGKICAALDRQHPRDIFDIMMLLKHGNFNAAMRKAFIVYLISHERPMEEVLIRDLSISGLSSKPNFKA
;
A
#
# COMPACT_ATOMS: atom_id res chain seq x y z
N MET A 1 -6.54 26.93 -3.46
CA MET A 1 -5.69 25.72 -3.48
C MET A 1 -5.84 25.02 -2.15
N ILE A 2 -6.13 23.72 -2.11
CA ILE A 2 -6.27 22.95 -0.85
C ILE A 2 -4.87 22.74 -0.27
N ASN A 3 -4.36 23.75 0.42
CA ASN A 3 -3.02 23.76 1.00
C ASN A 3 -3.02 23.07 2.38
N THR A 4 -3.30 21.77 2.39
CA THR A 4 -3.29 20.95 3.61
C THR A 4 -1.98 20.17 3.73
N VAL A 5 -1.62 19.78 4.94
CA VAL A 5 -0.48 18.87 5.19
C VAL A 5 -0.58 17.59 4.35
N TYR A 6 -1.79 17.05 4.17
CA TYR A 6 -2.01 15.86 3.34
C TYR A 6 -1.78 16.10 1.84
N PHE A 7 -2.06 17.30 1.34
CA PHE A 7 -1.77 17.67 -0.05
C PHE A 7 -0.27 17.74 -0.28
N LYS A 8 0.48 18.43 0.61
CA LYS A 8 1.95 18.48 0.55
C LYS A 8 2.59 17.09 0.67
N GLN A 9 1.99 16.23 1.51
CA GLN A 9 2.45 14.85 1.66
C GLN A 9 2.18 14.01 0.41
N ALA A 10 1.03 14.18 -0.24
CA ALA A 10 0.72 13.54 -1.51
C ALA A 10 1.66 14.03 -2.63
N GLU A 11 1.95 15.32 -2.70
CA GLU A 11 2.90 15.88 -3.66
C GLU A 11 4.31 15.27 -3.50
N LEU A 12 4.81 15.24 -2.27
CA LEU A 12 6.10 14.59 -1.97
C LEU A 12 6.07 13.11 -2.33
N LEU A 13 4.99 12.40 -1.99
CA LEU A 13 4.80 10.98 -2.31
C LEU A 13 4.89 10.74 -3.83
N LEU A 14 4.21 11.56 -4.64
CA LEU A 14 4.18 11.39 -6.09
C LEU A 14 5.57 11.66 -6.71
N ARG A 15 6.39 12.53 -6.12
CA ARG A 15 7.79 12.72 -6.50
C ARG A 15 8.70 11.56 -6.11
N ILE A 16 8.35 10.81 -5.07
CA ILE A 16 9.09 9.63 -4.61
C ILE A 16 8.81 8.40 -5.49
N ILE A 17 7.57 8.23 -5.98
CA ILE A 17 7.16 7.03 -6.75
C ILE A 17 8.13 6.69 -7.91
N PRO A 18 8.55 7.63 -8.78
CA PRO A 18 9.49 7.33 -9.87
C PRO A 18 10.85 6.80 -9.40
N LEU A 19 11.27 7.14 -8.18
CA LEU A 19 12.53 6.66 -7.61
C LEU A 19 12.41 5.25 -7.06
N ILE A 20 11.23 4.90 -6.53
CA ILE A 20 10.89 3.52 -6.14
C ILE A 20 10.74 2.65 -7.37
N ASP A 21 10.14 3.17 -8.44
CA ASP A 21 9.84 2.43 -9.65
C ASP A 21 11.10 1.94 -10.41
N LYS A 22 12.26 2.55 -10.14
CA LYS A 22 13.56 2.04 -10.62
C LYS A 22 13.92 0.67 -10.04
N GLU A 23 13.35 0.32 -8.89
CA GLU A 23 13.53 -0.97 -8.23
C GLU A 23 12.44 -1.95 -8.69
N ALA A 24 12.66 -2.63 -9.81
CA ALA A 24 11.69 -3.56 -10.43
C ALA A 24 11.24 -4.71 -9.52
N VAL A 25 11.95 -4.95 -8.42
CA VAL A 25 11.62 -5.93 -7.38
C VAL A 25 10.39 -5.54 -6.55
N PHE A 26 9.95 -4.28 -6.64
CA PHE A 26 8.76 -3.80 -5.94
C PHE A 26 7.58 -3.56 -6.89
N ALA A 27 6.38 -3.74 -6.34
CA ALA A 27 5.16 -3.17 -6.89
C ALA A 27 4.44 -2.35 -5.82
N LEU A 28 3.82 -1.26 -6.24
CA LEU A 28 2.97 -0.44 -5.38
C LEU A 28 1.66 -1.17 -5.08
N LYS A 29 1.21 -1.09 -3.83
CA LYS A 29 -0.06 -1.65 -3.37
C LYS A 29 -0.84 -0.65 -2.52
N GLY A 30 -1.94 -1.11 -1.94
CA GLY A 30 -2.68 -0.37 -0.92
C GLY A 30 -3.48 0.81 -1.47
N GLY A 31 -3.77 1.76 -0.58
CA GLY A 31 -4.66 2.89 -0.89
C GLY A 31 -4.09 3.83 -1.95
N THR A 32 -2.78 3.97 -2.00
CA THR A 32 -2.10 4.87 -2.95
C THR A 32 -2.18 4.35 -4.38
N ALA A 33 -1.92 3.05 -4.60
CA ALA A 33 -2.15 2.42 -5.90
C ALA A 33 -3.60 2.62 -6.38
N ILE A 34 -4.57 2.35 -5.49
CA ILE A 34 -5.99 2.44 -5.83
C ILE A 34 -6.40 3.88 -6.16
N ASN A 35 -6.04 4.85 -5.32
CA ASN A 35 -6.59 6.20 -5.43
C ASN A 35 -5.88 7.07 -6.47
N PHE A 36 -4.60 6.84 -6.75
CA PHE A 36 -3.87 7.63 -7.74
C PHE A 36 -3.85 7.00 -9.13
N PHE A 37 -3.90 5.67 -9.25
CA PHE A 37 -3.65 4.98 -10.52
C PHE A 37 -4.82 4.12 -11.03
N VAL A 38 -5.66 3.57 -10.14
CA VAL A 38 -6.82 2.74 -10.53
C VAL A 38 -8.10 3.56 -10.62
N ARG A 39 -8.31 4.45 -9.65
CA ARG A 39 -9.45 5.36 -9.60
C ARG A 39 -8.99 6.78 -9.86
N ASP A 40 -9.93 7.60 -10.31
CA ASP A 40 -9.70 9.00 -10.63
C ASP A 40 -9.73 9.89 -9.37
N LEU A 41 -8.80 9.65 -8.46
CA LEU A 41 -8.58 10.37 -7.20
C LEU A 41 -9.88 10.69 -6.41
N PRO A 42 -10.61 9.67 -5.91
CA PRO A 42 -11.79 9.88 -5.09
C PRO A 42 -11.44 10.33 -3.66
N ARG A 43 -10.23 10.04 -3.17
CA ARG A 43 -9.66 10.59 -1.94
C ARG A 43 -8.13 10.61 -1.99
N ILE A 44 -7.51 11.44 -1.15
CA ILE A 44 -6.05 11.47 -0.98
C ILE A 44 -5.57 10.22 -0.21
N SER A 45 -4.39 9.72 -0.58
CA SER A 45 -3.61 8.71 0.14
C SER A 45 -2.18 9.22 0.33
N VAL A 46 -1.54 8.87 1.44
CA VAL A 46 -0.31 9.57 1.87
C VAL A 46 0.82 8.64 2.35
N ASP A 47 0.58 7.33 2.27
CA ASP A 47 1.53 6.28 2.62
C ASP A 47 1.92 5.50 1.36
N ILE A 48 3.16 5.03 1.26
CA ILE A 48 3.62 4.18 0.15
C ILE A 48 3.75 2.75 0.67
N ASP A 49 2.81 1.89 0.30
CA ASP A 49 2.85 0.47 0.59
C ASP A 49 3.45 -0.29 -0.60
N LEU A 50 4.47 -1.12 -0.35
CA LEU A 50 5.12 -1.93 -1.38
C LEU A 50 4.95 -3.42 -1.12
N VAL A 51 4.92 -4.20 -2.20
CA VAL A 51 5.13 -5.66 -2.13
C VAL A 51 6.44 -5.99 -2.83
N TYR A 52 7.23 -6.85 -2.21
CA TYR A 52 8.41 -7.42 -2.83
C TYR A 52 8.00 -8.61 -3.70
N LEU A 53 8.35 -8.59 -4.98
CA LEU A 53 7.86 -9.53 -5.99
C LEU A 53 8.63 -10.86 -6.07
N PRO A 54 9.96 -10.90 -5.94
CA PRO A 54 10.65 -12.19 -5.97
C PRO A 54 10.23 -13.09 -4.81
N ILE A 55 9.99 -14.37 -5.11
CA ILE A 55 9.71 -15.39 -4.10
C ILE A 55 11.00 -16.16 -3.86
N GLY A 56 11.42 -16.21 -2.60
CA GLY A 56 12.61 -16.93 -2.19
C GLY A 56 12.78 -16.95 -0.68
N GLU A 57 13.93 -17.46 -0.26
CA GLU A 57 14.30 -17.56 1.15
C GLU A 57 14.19 -16.23 1.88
N ARG A 58 13.76 -16.30 3.13
CA ARG A 58 13.43 -15.11 3.94
C ARG A 58 14.61 -14.15 4.00
N ASP A 59 15.78 -14.63 4.43
CA ASP A 59 16.94 -13.76 4.65
C ASP A 59 17.51 -13.20 3.34
N VAL A 60 17.41 -13.96 2.24
CA VAL A 60 17.78 -13.46 0.90
C VAL A 60 16.86 -12.31 0.51
N SER A 61 15.55 -12.51 0.67
CA SER A 61 14.55 -11.48 0.37
C SER A 61 14.75 -10.23 1.23
N LEU A 62 15.00 -10.39 2.54
CA LEU A 62 15.23 -9.26 3.45
C LEU A 62 16.51 -8.48 3.13
N ARG A 63 17.58 -9.18 2.72
CA ARG A 63 18.80 -8.53 2.20
C ARG A 63 18.50 -7.69 0.97
N GLU A 64 17.78 -8.24 -0.01
CA GLU A 64 17.48 -7.54 -1.25
C GLU A 64 16.52 -6.36 -1.05
N ILE A 65 15.49 -6.52 -0.22
CA ILE A 65 14.62 -5.42 0.23
C ILE A 65 15.46 -4.31 0.87
N THR A 66 16.36 -4.67 1.79
CA THR A 66 17.25 -3.72 2.46
C THR A 66 18.12 -2.97 1.47
N SER A 67 18.80 -3.66 0.55
CA SER A 67 19.63 -3.04 -0.47
C SER A 67 18.82 -2.10 -1.39
N SER A 68 17.60 -2.49 -1.75
CA SER A 68 16.70 -1.68 -2.58
C SER A 68 16.22 -0.43 -1.86
N LEU A 69 15.85 -0.53 -0.57
CA LEU A 69 15.50 0.63 0.26
C LEU A 69 16.68 1.60 0.43
N ILE A 70 17.91 1.10 0.55
CA ILE A 70 19.11 1.95 0.60
C ILE A 70 19.30 2.73 -0.71
N ARG A 71 19.12 2.06 -1.87
CA ARG A 71 19.19 2.73 -3.18
C ARG A 71 18.08 3.78 -3.34
N ILE A 72 16.86 3.46 -2.94
CA ILE A 72 15.72 4.41 -2.91
C ILE A 72 16.06 5.61 -2.03
N SER A 73 16.56 5.39 -0.82
CA SER A 73 16.95 6.46 0.11
C SER A 73 17.95 7.42 -0.53
N ARG A 74 19.03 6.89 -1.12
CA ARG A 74 20.05 7.69 -1.81
C ARG A 74 19.46 8.43 -3.01
N GLY A 75 18.60 7.77 -3.78
CA GLY A 75 17.89 8.36 -4.90
C GLY A 75 17.04 9.57 -4.47
N ILE A 76 16.29 9.45 -3.37
CA ILE A 76 15.45 10.51 -2.83
C ILE A 76 16.31 11.71 -2.42
N GLU A 77 17.34 11.50 -1.59
CA GLU A 77 18.19 12.59 -1.09
C GLU A 77 18.94 13.30 -2.22
N SER A 78 19.29 12.59 -3.30
CA SER A 78 19.99 13.17 -4.43
C SER A 78 19.07 13.92 -5.41
N ASN A 79 17.80 13.55 -5.51
CA ASN A 79 16.89 14.05 -6.57
C ASN A 79 15.74 14.92 -6.04
N ILE A 80 15.49 14.94 -4.73
CA ILE A 80 14.42 15.71 -4.10
C ILE A 80 15.04 16.66 -3.07
N PRO A 81 15.39 17.90 -3.46
CA PRO A 81 16.00 18.88 -2.57
C PRO A 81 15.16 19.14 -1.32
N GLY A 82 15.84 19.32 -0.18
CA GLY A 82 15.18 19.60 1.09
C GLY A 82 14.51 18.38 1.73
N THR A 83 14.80 17.16 1.25
CA THR A 83 14.37 15.93 1.92
C THR A 83 15.47 15.33 2.79
N LYS A 84 15.04 14.65 3.86
CA LYS A 84 15.88 13.81 4.70
C LYS A 84 15.25 12.44 4.82
N VAL A 85 16.02 11.38 4.65
CA VAL A 85 15.51 10.01 4.76
C VAL A 85 16.01 9.36 6.04
N MET A 86 15.08 8.83 6.83
CA MET A 86 15.38 8.03 8.02
C MET A 86 15.00 6.57 7.76
N SER A 87 15.98 5.68 7.89
CA SER A 87 15.77 4.25 7.76
C SER A 87 15.22 3.64 9.05
N ARG A 88 14.27 2.72 8.93
CA ARG A 88 13.73 1.93 10.04
C ARG A 88 14.29 0.51 9.96
N LYS A 89 14.80 -0.01 11.07
CA LYS A 89 15.28 -1.40 11.16
C LYS A 89 14.20 -2.34 11.70
N ILE A 90 14.30 -3.61 11.36
CA ILE A 90 13.60 -4.69 12.07
C ILE A 90 14.22 -4.80 13.46
N ARG A 91 13.39 -4.95 14.51
CA ARG A 91 13.89 -5.07 15.89
C ARG A 91 14.83 -6.28 16.01
N GLY A 92 16.05 -6.06 16.50
CA GLY A 92 17.05 -7.11 16.69
C GLY A 92 17.74 -7.58 15.42
N SER A 93 17.67 -6.82 14.32
CA SER A 93 18.29 -7.15 13.04
C SER A 93 18.83 -5.91 12.35
N ASP A 94 19.79 -6.08 11.43
CA ASP A 94 20.27 -5.02 10.54
C ASP A 94 19.42 -4.82 9.28
N PHE A 95 18.42 -5.66 9.06
CA PHE A 95 17.50 -5.49 7.93
C PHE A 95 16.58 -4.30 8.12
N LEU A 96 16.29 -3.61 7.01
CA LEU A 96 15.38 -2.48 6.99
C LEU A 96 13.92 -2.94 6.90
N SER A 97 13.04 -2.26 7.63
CA SER A 97 11.60 -2.45 7.62
C SER A 97 10.83 -1.35 6.89
N GLY A 98 11.52 -0.27 6.48
CA GLY A 98 10.92 0.82 5.72
C GLY A 98 11.70 2.12 5.87
N LEU A 99 11.18 3.19 5.28
CA LEU A 99 11.78 4.52 5.30
C LEU A 99 10.75 5.56 5.76
N PHE A 100 11.24 6.62 6.42
CA PHE A 100 10.53 7.87 6.64
C PHE A 100 11.22 8.95 5.81
N VAL A 101 10.48 9.61 4.94
CA VAL A 101 10.97 10.69 4.11
C VAL A 101 10.38 11.99 4.62
N GLN A 102 11.20 12.82 5.23
CA GLN A 102 10.82 14.12 5.75
C GLN A 102 11.15 15.20 4.72
N GLY A 103 10.14 15.90 4.22
CA GLY A 103 10.29 17.18 3.52
C GLY A 103 10.05 18.36 4.47
N GLN A 104 9.96 19.58 3.92
CA GLN A 104 9.75 20.79 4.74
C GLN A 104 8.49 20.73 5.62
N GLU A 105 7.37 20.23 5.07
CA GLU A 105 6.07 20.19 5.76
C GLU A 105 5.33 18.86 5.54
N ALA A 106 6.06 17.81 5.17
CA ALA A 106 5.50 16.53 4.79
C ALA A 106 6.35 15.38 5.34
N LEU A 107 5.68 14.29 5.73
CA LEU A 107 6.33 13.07 6.16
C LEU A 107 5.71 11.88 5.43
N VAL A 108 6.42 11.30 4.47
CA VAL A 108 5.94 10.12 3.72
C VAL A 108 6.57 8.86 4.29
N LYS A 109 5.75 7.83 4.51
CA LYS A 109 6.22 6.50 4.90
C LYS A 109 6.34 5.61 3.68
N ILE A 110 7.44 4.86 3.58
CA ILE A 110 7.63 3.80 2.58
C ILE A 110 7.72 2.47 3.33
N GLU A 111 6.76 1.59 3.10
CA GLU A 111 6.56 0.36 3.87
C GLU A 111 6.44 -0.86 2.94
N PRO A 112 7.52 -1.63 2.76
CA PRO A 112 7.43 -2.93 2.08
C PRO A 112 6.82 -4.00 3.00
N ASN A 113 6.04 -4.91 2.43
CA ASN A 113 5.64 -6.12 3.12
C ASN A 113 6.81 -7.10 3.22
N LEU A 114 7.23 -7.39 4.45
CA LEU A 114 8.37 -8.27 4.75
C LEU A 114 7.98 -9.75 4.90
N VAL A 115 6.68 -10.03 5.01
CA VAL A 115 6.14 -11.37 5.28
C VAL A 115 5.55 -11.95 4.01
N ILE A 116 4.50 -11.33 3.48
CA ILE A 116 3.82 -11.77 2.25
C ILE A 116 4.55 -11.14 1.06
N ARG A 117 5.23 -12.01 0.30
CA ARG A 117 6.04 -11.67 -0.89
C ARG A 117 5.44 -12.36 -2.12
N GLY A 118 5.75 -11.84 -3.30
CA GLY A 118 5.17 -12.29 -4.56
C GLY A 118 3.86 -11.60 -4.91
N SER A 119 3.30 -12.05 -6.03
CA SER A 119 2.01 -11.60 -6.56
C SER A 119 1.23 -12.81 -7.06
N VAL A 120 -0.08 -12.81 -6.86
CA VAL A 120 -0.99 -13.86 -7.35
C VAL A 120 -1.19 -13.76 -8.86
N TYR A 121 -1.25 -12.53 -9.38
CA TYR A 121 -1.33 -12.23 -10.80
C TYR A 121 -0.14 -11.37 -11.21
N SER A 122 0.16 -11.32 -12.51
CA SER A 122 1.24 -10.48 -13.02
C SER A 122 1.01 -9.01 -12.63
N PRO A 123 2.03 -8.33 -12.05
CA PRO A 123 2.01 -6.89 -11.85
C PRO A 123 1.79 -6.16 -13.18
N ALA A 124 1.22 -4.96 -13.10
CA ALA A 124 0.92 -4.17 -14.28
C ALA A 124 1.43 -2.74 -14.13
N ARG A 125 1.97 -2.20 -15.23
CA ARG A 125 2.31 -0.80 -15.37
C ARG A 125 1.04 0.05 -15.48
N ARG A 126 1.01 1.18 -14.79
CA ARG A 126 -0.08 2.15 -14.84
C ARG A 126 0.46 3.57 -14.75
N VAL A 127 -0.11 4.45 -15.57
CA VAL A 127 0.06 5.90 -15.45
C VAL A 127 -0.91 6.42 -14.40
N ILE A 128 -0.54 7.51 -13.73
CA ILE A 128 -1.42 8.24 -12.81
C ILE A 128 -2.74 8.62 -13.51
N SER A 129 -3.84 8.60 -12.75
CA SER A 129 -5.17 8.99 -13.23
C SER A 129 -5.22 10.46 -13.64
N SER A 130 -6.08 10.79 -14.61
CA SER A 130 -6.18 12.13 -15.19
C SER A 130 -6.37 13.22 -14.13
N LYS A 131 -7.34 13.06 -13.23
CA LYS A 131 -7.61 14.07 -12.18
C LYS A 131 -6.44 14.25 -11.24
N ALA A 132 -5.70 13.18 -10.91
CA ALA A 132 -4.51 13.31 -10.08
C ALA A 132 -3.35 13.96 -10.84
N GLY A 133 -3.15 13.61 -12.11
CA GLY A 133 -2.14 14.24 -12.96
C GLY A 133 -2.38 15.74 -13.13
N ASP A 134 -3.64 16.15 -13.36
CA ASP A 134 -4.04 17.55 -13.48
C ASP A 134 -3.90 18.29 -12.14
N LEU A 135 -4.34 17.68 -11.03
CA LEU A 135 -4.34 18.33 -9.71
C LEU A 135 -2.93 18.55 -9.16
N PHE A 136 -2.01 17.63 -9.40
CA PHE A 136 -0.63 17.69 -8.91
C PHE A 136 0.37 18.12 -10.00
N GLU A 137 -0.11 18.45 -11.20
CA GLU A 137 0.69 18.85 -12.36
C GLU A 137 1.88 17.90 -12.62
N ILE A 138 1.63 16.59 -12.50
CA ILE A 138 2.66 15.55 -12.57
C ILE A 138 2.23 14.39 -13.46
N SER A 139 3.18 13.88 -14.24
CA SER A 139 3.03 12.63 -14.98
C SER A 139 3.96 11.59 -14.38
N VAL A 140 3.38 10.55 -13.81
CA VAL A 140 4.11 9.41 -13.23
C VAL A 140 3.48 8.11 -13.68
N GLU A 141 4.33 7.14 -13.96
CA GLU A 141 3.97 5.75 -14.23
C GLU A 141 4.71 4.87 -13.24
N CYS A 142 4.07 3.82 -12.74
CA CYS A 142 4.75 2.83 -11.93
C CYS A 142 4.17 1.42 -12.06
N GLN A 143 4.92 0.44 -11.56
CA GLN A 143 4.48 -0.94 -11.43
C GLN A 143 3.55 -1.11 -10.21
N LEU A 144 2.36 -1.66 -10.44
CA LEU A 144 1.36 -1.95 -9.40
C LEU A 144 1.10 -3.45 -9.32
N LEU A 145 0.60 -3.90 -8.16
CA LEU A 145 -0.16 -5.14 -8.13
C LEU A 145 -1.38 -5.06 -9.04
N SER A 146 -1.84 -6.23 -9.50
CA SER A 146 -3.08 -6.32 -10.26
C SER A 146 -4.26 -5.73 -9.48
N GLU A 147 -5.23 -5.13 -10.17
CA GLU A 147 -6.41 -4.54 -9.53
C GLU A 147 -7.17 -5.57 -8.64
N ASN A 148 -7.20 -6.83 -9.09
CA ASN A 148 -7.77 -7.95 -8.31
C ASN A 148 -7.06 -8.13 -6.96
N GLU A 149 -5.74 -8.00 -6.90
CA GLU A 149 -4.96 -8.12 -5.66
C GLU A 149 -5.03 -6.86 -4.79
N LEU A 150 -5.05 -5.68 -5.41
CA LEU A 150 -5.22 -4.41 -4.68
C LEU A 150 -6.51 -4.43 -3.88
N TYR A 151 -7.62 -4.84 -4.50
CA TYR A 151 -8.90 -4.93 -3.82
C TYR A 151 -9.02 -6.15 -2.91
N ALA A 152 -8.42 -7.30 -3.25
CA ALA A 152 -8.34 -8.43 -2.32
C ALA A 152 -7.71 -8.03 -0.98
N GLY A 153 -6.56 -7.33 -1.02
CA GLY A 153 -5.91 -6.82 0.18
C GLY A 153 -6.77 -5.80 0.94
N LYS A 154 -7.54 -4.97 0.23
CA LYS A 154 -8.49 -4.04 0.87
C LYS A 154 -9.66 -4.73 1.53
N ILE A 155 -10.18 -5.81 0.95
CA ILE A 155 -11.27 -6.59 1.55
C ILE A 155 -10.77 -7.22 2.86
N CYS A 156 -9.60 -7.86 2.86
CA CYS A 156 -8.98 -8.38 4.08
C CYS A 156 -8.80 -7.28 5.13
N ALA A 157 -8.26 -6.11 4.76
CA ALA A 157 -8.08 -5.00 5.70
C ALA A 157 -9.42 -4.43 6.23
N ALA A 158 -10.44 -4.32 5.39
CA ALA A 158 -11.75 -3.83 5.79
C ALA A 158 -12.42 -4.78 6.79
N LEU A 159 -12.34 -6.08 6.54
CA LEU A 159 -12.86 -7.12 7.44
C LEU A 159 -12.07 -7.19 8.74
N ASP A 160 -10.74 -7.15 8.67
CA ASP A 160 -9.88 -7.25 9.83
C ASP A 160 -9.99 -6.01 10.72
N ARG A 161 -9.72 -4.79 10.24
CA ARG A 161 -9.58 -3.60 11.10
C ARG A 161 -10.67 -2.54 10.95
N GLN A 162 -11.58 -2.68 9.99
CA GLN A 162 -12.74 -1.78 9.78
C GLN A 162 -12.40 -0.28 9.77
N HIS A 163 -11.22 0.09 9.28
CA HIS A 163 -10.80 1.49 9.26
C HIS A 163 -11.60 2.27 8.20
N PRO A 164 -12.04 3.52 8.45
CA PRO A 164 -12.90 4.27 7.54
C PRO A 164 -12.42 4.32 6.08
N ARG A 165 -11.09 4.49 5.87
CA ARG A 165 -10.45 4.45 4.54
C ARG A 165 -10.64 3.11 3.80
N ASP A 166 -10.60 1.98 4.49
CA ASP A 166 -10.80 0.67 3.85
C ASP A 166 -12.27 0.48 3.49
N ILE A 167 -13.18 0.84 4.40
CA ILE A 167 -14.63 0.81 4.13
C ILE A 167 -14.96 1.70 2.93
N PHE A 168 -14.38 2.90 2.85
CA PHE A 168 -14.55 3.79 1.70
C PHE A 168 -14.06 3.14 0.40
N ASP A 169 -12.86 2.55 0.40
CA ASP A 169 -12.31 1.91 -0.80
C ASP A 169 -13.19 0.72 -1.25
N ILE A 170 -13.76 -0.04 -0.31
CA ILE A 170 -14.73 -1.12 -0.59
C ILE A 170 -16.07 -0.59 -1.09
N MET A 171 -16.59 0.48 -0.49
CA MET A 171 -17.80 1.16 -1.00
C MET A 171 -17.60 1.60 -2.44
N MET A 172 -16.43 2.17 -2.77
CA MET A 172 -16.10 2.56 -4.14
C MET A 172 -15.97 1.36 -5.09
N LEU A 173 -15.42 0.24 -4.62
CA LEU A 173 -15.40 -1.02 -5.36
C LEU A 173 -16.82 -1.50 -5.68
N LEU A 174 -17.72 -1.52 -4.69
CA LEU A 174 -19.10 -1.98 -4.88
C LEU A 174 -19.91 -1.05 -5.78
N LYS A 175 -19.63 0.26 -5.73
CA LYS A 175 -20.35 1.27 -6.52
C LYS A 175 -19.89 1.32 -7.98
N HIS A 176 -18.60 1.14 -8.24
CA HIS A 176 -18.00 1.45 -9.54
C HIS A 176 -17.06 0.37 -10.09
N GLY A 177 -16.77 -0.68 -9.32
CA GLY A 177 -15.92 -1.78 -9.75
C GLY A 177 -16.72 -3.04 -10.06
N ASN A 178 -15.98 -4.10 -10.37
CA ASN A 178 -16.56 -5.42 -10.59
C ASN A 178 -15.87 -6.43 -9.68
N PHE A 179 -16.61 -6.94 -8.70
CA PHE A 179 -16.15 -8.07 -7.91
C PHE A 179 -16.26 -9.35 -8.74
N ASN A 180 -15.13 -9.77 -9.30
CA ASN A 180 -15.06 -10.90 -10.23
C ASN A 180 -14.44 -12.16 -9.57
N ALA A 181 -14.48 -13.28 -10.30
CA ALA A 181 -13.94 -14.55 -9.81
C ALA A 181 -12.42 -14.52 -9.53
N ALA A 182 -11.64 -13.72 -10.27
CA ALA A 182 -10.21 -13.58 -10.07
C ALA A 182 -9.89 -12.80 -8.78
N MET A 183 -10.65 -11.74 -8.51
CA MET A 183 -10.58 -10.98 -7.25
C MET A 183 -10.97 -11.85 -6.06
N ARG A 184 -12.02 -12.67 -6.18
CA ARG A 184 -12.39 -13.64 -5.14
C ARG A 184 -11.27 -14.64 -4.85
N LYS A 185 -10.59 -15.16 -5.89
CA LYS A 185 -9.44 -16.06 -5.72
C LYS A 185 -8.27 -15.36 -5.02
N ALA A 186 -7.92 -14.14 -5.42
CA ALA A 186 -6.88 -13.37 -4.74
C ALA A 186 -7.25 -13.09 -3.28
N PHE A 187 -8.52 -12.76 -3.00
CA PHE A 187 -9.02 -12.59 -1.63
C PHE A 187 -8.80 -13.85 -0.79
N ILE A 188 -9.12 -15.04 -1.31
CA ILE A 188 -8.89 -16.30 -0.60
C ILE A 188 -7.39 -16.50 -0.32
N VAL A 189 -6.50 -16.23 -1.28
CA VAL A 189 -5.05 -16.34 -1.07
C VAL A 189 -4.58 -15.39 0.04
N TYR A 190 -5.04 -14.14 0.02
CA TYR A 190 -4.69 -13.14 1.03
C TYR A 190 -5.24 -13.49 2.41
N LEU A 191 -6.46 -14.05 2.46
CA LEU A 191 -7.09 -14.49 3.70
C LEU A 191 -6.34 -15.67 4.32
N ILE A 192 -5.95 -16.68 3.52
CA ILE A 192 -5.18 -17.83 4.00
C ILE A 192 -3.77 -17.41 4.46
N SER A 193 -3.20 -16.38 3.81
CA SER A 193 -1.87 -15.86 4.14
C SER A 193 -1.88 -14.83 5.28
N HIS A 194 -3.05 -14.55 5.87
CA HIS A 194 -3.20 -13.53 6.90
C HIS A 194 -2.52 -13.96 8.22
N GLU A 195 -2.04 -13.00 9.00
CA GLU A 195 -1.36 -13.27 10.28
C GLU A 195 -2.33 -13.76 11.38
N ARG A 196 -3.62 -13.50 11.20
CA ARG A 196 -4.71 -13.90 12.10
C ARG A 196 -5.50 -15.08 11.51
N PRO A 197 -6.06 -15.96 12.35
CA PRO A 197 -6.96 -17.01 11.89
C PRO A 197 -8.11 -16.47 11.03
N MET A 198 -8.52 -17.22 10.00
CA MET A 198 -9.47 -16.74 9.00
C MET A 198 -10.84 -16.40 9.62
N GLU A 199 -11.27 -17.19 10.60
CA GLU A 199 -12.48 -16.97 11.37
C GLU A 199 -12.48 -15.63 12.11
N GLU A 200 -11.33 -15.19 12.64
CA GLU A 200 -11.23 -13.90 13.33
C GLU A 200 -11.31 -12.72 12.37
N VAL A 201 -10.87 -12.91 11.13
CA VAL A 201 -10.98 -11.89 10.07
C VAL A 201 -12.42 -11.84 9.55
N LEU A 202 -13.07 -12.98 9.34
CA LEU A 202 -14.40 -13.07 8.72
C LEU A 202 -15.56 -12.77 9.70
N ILE A 203 -15.46 -13.22 10.95
CA ILE A 203 -16.56 -13.22 11.92
C ILE A 203 -16.42 -12.04 12.89
N ARG A 204 -15.53 -11.08 12.61
CA ARG A 204 -15.37 -9.93 13.49
C ARG A 204 -16.69 -9.17 13.57
N ASP A 205 -17.25 -9.09 14.78
CA ASP A 205 -18.44 -8.26 15.04
C ASP A 205 -18.20 -6.87 14.44
N LEU A 206 -19.21 -6.34 13.75
CA LEU A 206 -19.23 -4.95 13.30
C LEU A 206 -19.32 -4.05 14.53
N SER A 207 -18.23 -3.95 15.30
CA SER A 207 -18.10 -2.92 16.32
C SER A 207 -17.77 -1.62 15.61
N ILE A 208 -18.77 -1.02 14.98
CA ILE A 208 -18.83 0.43 14.90
C ILE A 208 -18.71 0.86 16.37
N SER A 209 -17.57 1.46 16.73
CA SER A 209 -17.23 1.83 18.10
C SER A 209 -18.42 2.55 18.75
N GLY A 210 -19.19 1.82 19.57
CA GLY A 210 -20.45 2.30 20.14
C GLY A 210 -21.49 1.22 20.48
N LEU A 211 -21.51 0.07 19.78
CA LEU A 211 -22.47 -1.02 20.05
C LEU A 211 -21.77 -2.38 19.98
N SER A 212 -21.39 -2.95 21.11
CA SER A 212 -20.82 -4.30 21.18
C SER A 212 -21.76 -5.21 21.97
N SER A 213 -22.51 -6.06 21.27
CA SER A 213 -23.04 -7.31 21.82
C SER A 213 -22.27 -8.46 21.16
N LYS A 214 -21.41 -9.14 21.92
CA LYS A 214 -20.72 -10.35 21.45
C LYS A 214 -21.74 -11.48 21.24
N PRO A 215 -21.80 -12.14 20.07
CA PRO A 215 -22.51 -13.39 19.93
C PRO A 215 -21.71 -14.52 20.58
N ASN A 216 -22.39 -15.26 21.46
CA ASN A 216 -21.83 -16.36 22.22
C ASN A 216 -21.97 -17.65 21.38
N PHE A 217 -20.97 -17.96 20.55
CA PHE A 217 -20.91 -19.28 19.93
C PHE A 217 -20.20 -20.24 20.89
N LYS A 218 -21.00 -21.08 21.56
CA LYS A 218 -20.49 -22.32 22.18
C LYS A 218 -20.51 -23.42 21.14
N ALA A 219 -19.39 -24.14 21.04
CA ALA A 219 -19.25 -25.39 20.28
C ALA A 219 -20.16 -26.49 20.84
#